data_AF-A0A510X4W6-F1
#
_entry.id   AF-A0A510X4W6-F1
#
_cell.length_a   1.000
_cell.length_b   1.000
_cell.length_c   1.000
_cell.angle_alpha   90.00
_cell.angle_beta   90.00
_cell.angle_gamma   90.00
#
_symmetry.space_group_name_H-M   'P 1'
#
loop_
_entity.id
_entity.type
_entity.pdbx_description
1 polymer ?
#
loop_
_entity_poly.entity_id
_entity_poly.type
_entity_poly.pdbx_seq_one_letter_code
_entity_poly.pdbx_strand_id
1 'polypeptide(L)'
;MQTEALKKARQAMADKRAAGEIARLDPIEKASQNPRSLRLAITAKCWECMGGGEESGTRRMIRECTSAGCPLHAQRPYQRNKIGDAS
;
A
#
# COMPACT_ATOMS: atom_id res chain seq x y z
N MET A 1 22.47 17.43 -8.07
CA MET A 1 23.45 16.34 -7.78
C MET A 1 23.05 15.63 -6.50
N GLN A 2 23.13 14.30 -6.45
CA GLN A 2 22.87 13.56 -5.21
C GLN A 2 24.12 13.55 -4.33
N THR A 3 23.97 13.77 -3.03
CA THR A 3 25.10 13.79 -2.09
C THR A 3 25.62 12.38 -1.81
N GLU A 4 26.90 12.25 -1.49
CA GLU A 4 27.54 10.97 -1.18
C GLU A 4 26.88 10.26 0.02
N ALA A 5 26.41 11.04 1.00
CA ALA A 5 25.60 10.52 2.11
C ALA A 5 24.29 9.87 1.62
N LEU A 6 23.62 10.46 0.62
CA LEU A 6 22.38 9.95 0.05
C LEU A 6 22.60 8.64 -0.73
N LYS A 7 23.74 8.54 -1.44
CA LYS A 7 24.14 7.30 -2.13
C LYS A 7 24.44 6.18 -1.13
N LYS A 8 25.23 6.47 -0.09
CA LYS A 8 25.58 5.49 0.96
C LYS A 8 24.34 4.98 1.71
N ALA A 9 23.39 5.86 2.02
CA ALA A 9 22.13 5.47 2.66
C ALA A 9 21.27 4.55 1.77
N ARG A 10 21.22 4.81 0.46
CA ARG A 10 20.51 3.93 -0.49
C ARG A 10 21.17 2.57 -0.65
N GLN A 11 22.49 2.54 -0.69
CA GLN A 11 23.26 1.29 -0.74
C GLN A 11 22.98 0.44 0.50
N ALA A 12 23.10 1.00 1.70
CA ALA A 12 22.81 0.29 2.94
C ALA A 12 21.37 -0.25 3.02
N MET A 13 20.38 0.47 2.47
CA MET A 13 19.00 -0.01 2.39
C MET A 13 18.80 -1.12 1.34
N ALA A 14 19.57 -1.09 0.24
CA ALA A 14 19.56 -2.15 -0.76
C ALA A 14 20.21 -3.42 -0.20
N ASP A 15 21.33 -3.28 0.51
CA ASP A 15 22.05 -4.40 1.14
C ASP A 15 21.18 -5.09 2.19
N LYS A 16 20.48 -4.32 3.04
CA LYS A 16 19.50 -4.88 4.02
C LYS A 16 18.30 -5.56 3.36
N ARG A 17 17.86 -5.10 2.19
CA ARG A 17 16.82 -5.78 1.40
C ARG A 17 17.35 -7.07 0.79
N ALA A 18 18.57 -7.06 0.26
CA ALA A 18 19.23 -8.23 -0.32
C ALA A 18 19.53 -9.30 0.75
N ALA A 19 19.87 -8.89 1.97
CA ALA A 19 20.06 -9.76 3.12
C ALA A 19 18.76 -10.33 3.70
N GLY A 20 17.59 -9.94 3.18
CA GLY A 20 16.28 -10.41 3.67
C GLY A 20 15.82 -9.79 4.99
N GLU A 21 16.58 -8.85 5.56
CA GLU A 21 16.23 -8.17 6.82
C GLU A 21 15.02 -7.23 6.67
N ILE A 22 14.67 -6.83 5.43
CA ILE A 22 13.54 -5.97 5.13
C ILE A 22 12.58 -6.69 4.18
N ALA A 23 11.65 -7.46 4.74
CA ALA A 23 10.55 -8.06 3.98
C ALA A 23 9.52 -6.99 3.60
N ARG A 24 9.27 -6.82 2.30
CA ARG A 24 8.17 -5.96 1.81
C ARG A 24 6.87 -6.75 1.88
N LEU A 25 6.18 -6.63 3.00
CA LEU A 25 4.90 -7.29 3.18
C LEU A 25 3.81 -6.69 2.29
N ASP A 26 3.01 -7.56 1.70
CA ASP A 26 1.79 -7.18 1.01
C ASP A 26 0.66 -6.80 2.01
N PRO A 27 -0.47 -6.25 1.55
CA PRO A 27 -1.58 -5.90 2.44
C PRO A 27 -2.20 -7.08 3.20
N ILE A 28 -2.21 -8.30 2.62
CA ILE A 28 -2.77 -9.51 3.22
C ILE A 28 -1.85 -9.95 4.37
N GLU A 29 -0.54 -10.06 4.12
CA GLU A 29 0.47 -10.40 5.12
C GLU A 29 0.47 -9.40 6.29
N LYS A 30 0.33 -8.10 5.99
CA LYS A 30 0.22 -7.06 7.02
C LYS A 30 -1.01 -7.24 7.90
N ALA A 31 -2.14 -7.64 7.32
CA ALA A 31 -3.36 -7.92 8.08
C ALA A 31 -3.20 -9.19 8.93
N SER A 32 -2.58 -10.24 8.39
CA SER A 32 -2.29 -11.48 9.13
C SER A 32 -1.39 -11.26 10.33
N GLN A 33 -0.38 -10.38 10.23
CA GLN A 33 0.49 -10.02 11.36
C GLN A 33 -0.21 -9.15 12.41
N ASN A 34 -1.28 -8.44 12.04
CA ASN A 34 -2.01 -7.52 12.92
C ASN A 34 -3.52 -7.73 12.80
N PRO A 35 -4.05 -8.90 13.24
CA PRO A 35 -5.42 -9.32 12.97
C PRO A 35 -6.48 -8.43 13.64
N ARG A 36 -6.09 -7.66 14.66
CA ARG A 36 -6.99 -6.73 15.37
C ARG A 36 -7.15 -5.38 14.68
N SER A 37 -6.41 -5.12 13.61
CA SER A 37 -6.47 -3.85 12.89
C SER A 37 -7.54 -3.88 11.79
N LEU A 38 -8.69 -3.25 12.06
CA LEU A 38 -9.76 -3.08 11.07
C LEU A 38 -9.25 -2.44 9.78
N ARG A 39 -8.38 -1.42 9.90
CA ARG A 39 -7.84 -0.70 8.74
C ARG A 39 -7.02 -1.61 7.83
N LEU A 40 -6.21 -2.51 8.42
CA LEU A 40 -5.41 -3.48 7.67
C LEU A 40 -6.31 -4.55 7.05
N ALA A 41 -7.32 -5.05 7.77
CA ALA A 41 -8.29 -6.00 7.22
C ALA A 41 -9.03 -5.43 6.00
N ILE A 42 -9.52 -4.19 6.06
CA ILE A 42 -10.17 -3.54 4.91
C ILE A 42 -9.18 -3.35 3.74
N THR A 43 -7.94 -2.97 4.04
CA THR A 43 -6.91 -2.80 3.00
C THR A 43 -6.60 -4.12 2.30
N ALA A 44 -6.44 -5.21 3.07
CA ALA A 44 -6.26 -6.55 2.55
C ALA A 44 -7.46 -6.98 1.70
N LYS A 45 -8.70 -6.71 2.14
CA LYS A 45 -9.90 -7.08 1.39
C LYS A 45 -10.00 -6.36 0.05
N CYS A 46 -9.69 -5.06 0.01
CA CYS A 46 -9.66 -4.31 -1.25
C CYS A 46 -8.52 -4.77 -2.16
N TRP A 47 -7.39 -5.20 -1.60
CA TRP A 47 -6.25 -5.75 -2.34
C TRP A 47 -6.59 -7.10 -2.99
N GLU A 48 -7.16 -8.01 -2.22
CA GLU A 48 -7.66 -9.31 -2.70
C GLU A 48 -8.71 -9.13 -3.81
N CYS A 49 -9.70 -8.26 -3.60
CA CYS A 49 -10.76 -7.98 -4.58
C CYS A 49 -10.24 -7.50 -5.94
N MET A 50 -9.07 -6.85 -5.97
CA MET A 50 -8.45 -6.29 -7.18
C MET A 50 -7.32 -7.19 -7.74
N GLY A 51 -7.29 -8.48 -7.36
CA GLY A 51 -6.35 -9.44 -7.92
C GLY A 51 -5.01 -9.54 -7.18
N GLY A 52 -4.94 -9.15 -5.90
CA GLY A 52 -3.84 -9.57 -5.02
C GLY A 52 -2.45 -9.02 -5.34
N GLY A 53 -2.32 -8.03 -6.24
CA GLY A 53 -1.02 -7.53 -6.67
C GLY A 53 -0.39 -8.27 -7.85
N GLU A 54 -1.10 -9.24 -8.43
CA GLU A 54 -0.69 -9.92 -9.67
C GLU A 54 -0.62 -8.92 -10.84
N GLU A 55 -1.52 -7.93 -10.83
CA GLU A 55 -1.59 -6.86 -11.82
C GLU A 55 -0.80 -5.62 -11.39
N SER A 56 0.03 -5.08 -12.31
CA SER A 56 0.75 -3.83 -12.08
C SER A 56 -0.24 -2.65 -12.01
N GLY A 57 -0.67 -2.30 -10.80
CA GLY A 57 -1.61 -1.20 -10.61
C GLY A 57 -2.76 -1.44 -9.63
N THR A 58 -2.78 -2.55 -8.88
CA THR A 58 -3.84 -2.84 -7.88
C THR A 58 -4.17 -1.65 -6.98
N ARG A 59 -3.18 -0.86 -6.54
CA ARG A 59 -3.43 0.36 -5.74
C ARG A 59 -4.21 1.44 -6.49
N ARG A 60 -3.94 1.60 -7.79
CA ARG A 60 -4.68 2.52 -8.67
C ARG A 60 -6.10 2.01 -8.87
N MET A 61 -6.27 0.71 -9.14
CA MET A 61 -7.59 0.09 -9.30
C MET A 61 -8.46 0.24 -8.05
N ILE A 62 -7.90 0.04 -6.86
CA ILE A 62 -8.62 0.27 -5.59
C ILE A 62 -9.05 1.74 -5.47
N ARG A 63 -8.17 2.69 -5.78
CA ARG A 63 -8.48 4.13 -5.72
C ARG A 63 -9.64 4.49 -6.66
N GLU A 64 -9.58 3.97 -7.88
CA GLU A 64 -10.50 4.23 -8.99
C GLU A 64 -11.75 3.31 -8.97
N CYS A 65 -11.92 2.49 -7.93
CA CYS A 65 -13.04 1.58 -7.81
C CYS A 65 -14.39 2.32 -7.88
N THR A 66 -15.24 1.90 -8.82
CA THR A 66 -16.56 2.50 -9.12
C THR A 66 -17.73 1.75 -8.50
N SER A 67 -17.47 0.68 -7.72
CA SER A 67 -18.52 -0.12 -7.06
C SER A 67 -19.13 0.63 -5.87
N ALA A 68 -19.98 1.63 -6.16
CA ALA A 68 -20.62 2.47 -5.16
C ALA A 68 -21.57 1.71 -4.23
N GLY A 69 -22.11 0.56 -4.69
CA GLY A 69 -22.92 -0.33 -3.87
C GLY A 69 -22.12 -1.22 -2.92
N CYS A 70 -20.79 -1.23 -3.02
CA CYS A 70 -19.95 -1.99 -2.10
C CYS A 70 -20.01 -1.36 -0.69
N PRO A 71 -20.32 -2.13 0.37
CA PRO A 71 -20.37 -1.60 1.73
C PRO A 71 -19.03 -1.06 2.23
N LEU A 72 -17.92 -1.45 1.59
CA LEU A 72 -16.58 -0.97 1.90
C LEU A 72 -16.13 0.21 1.00
N HIS A 73 -16.95 0.66 0.04
CA HIS A 73 -16.54 1.68 -0.94
C HIS A 73 -16.06 2.98 -0.28
N ALA A 74 -16.76 3.45 0.74
CA ALA A 74 -16.39 4.64 1.50
C ALA A 74 -15.12 4.43 2.35
N GLN A 75 -14.82 3.19 2.74
CA GLN A 75 -13.67 2.83 3.59
C GLN A 75 -12.45 2.36 2.79
N ARG A 76 -12.54 2.37 1.45
CA ARG A 76 -11.47 1.87 0.57
C ARG A 76 -10.16 2.65 0.79
N PRO A 77 -9.00 1.99 0.74
CA PRO A 77 -7.72 2.67 0.91
C PRO A 77 -7.37 3.56 -0.30
N TYR A 78 -6.37 4.42 -0.11
CA TYR A 78 -5.76 5.25 -1.17
C TYR A 78 -6.68 6.28 -1.83
N GLN A 79 -7.81 6.61 -1.20
CA GLN A 79 -8.62 7.79 -1.53
C GLN A 79 -7.71 9.03 -1.49
N ARG A 80 -7.88 9.95 -2.46
CA ARG A 80 -7.20 11.24 -2.38
C ARG A 80 -7.76 11.96 -1.16
N ASN A 81 -6.90 12.31 -0.20
CA ASN A 81 -7.29 13.24 0.84
C ASN A 81 -7.74 14.53 0.14
N LYS A 82 -8.99 14.95 0.36
CA LYS A 82 -9.36 16.35 0.14
C LYS A 82 -8.69 17.16 1.23
N ILE A 83 -7.40 17.42 1.09
CA ILE A 83 -6.79 18.58 1.76
C ILE A 83 -6.79 19.66 0.69
N GLY A 84 -7.83 20.50 0.77
CA GLY A 84 -8.01 21.74 0.01
C GLY A 84 -8.93 21.61 -1.20
N ASP A 85 -10.06 22.31 -1.16
CA ASP A 85 -10.41 23.17 -2.28
C ASP A 85 -9.12 23.79 -2.84
N ALA A 86 -8.95 23.70 -4.16
CA ALA A 86 -8.07 24.64 -4.84
C ALA A 86 -8.79 25.99 -4.82
N SER A 87 -8.58 26.81 -3.79
CA SER A 87 -8.69 28.29 -3.72
C SER A 87 -8.53 28.78 -2.29
#